data_AF-D3PVC2-F1
#
_entry.id   AF-D3PVC2-F1
#
_cell.length_a   1.000
_cell.length_b   1.000
_cell.length_c   1.000
_cell.angle_alpha   90.00
_cell.angle_beta   90.00
_cell.angle_gamma   90.00
#
_symmetry.space_group_name_H-M   'P 1'
#
loop_
_entity.id
_entity.type
_entity.pdbx_description
1 polymer ?
#
loop_
_entity_poly.entity_id
_entity_poly.type
_entity_poly.pdbx_seq_one_letter_code
_entity_poly.pdbx_strand_id
1 'polypeptide(L)' 'MTSHNIARRLLTLDQAAWRKSIRSSSSGNGNCVEAASISTVVAIRDSKLAATVGFPVLTVDREDWTGFLTTVRTTA' A
#
# COMPACT_ATOMS: atom_id res chain seq x y z
N MET A 1 11.98 12.22 14.33
CA MET A 1 10.75 12.04 13.53
C MET A 1 10.92 12.79 12.23
N THR A 2 11.32 12.07 11.19
CA THR A 2 11.95 12.64 9.99
C THR A 2 10.93 13.33 9.10
N SER A 3 11.06 14.66 8.95
CA SER A 3 10.32 15.44 7.96
C SER A 3 10.66 14.93 6.55
N HIS A 4 9.83 14.01 6.05
CA HIS A 4 9.93 13.53 4.67
C HIS A 4 9.24 14.53 3.77
N ASN A 5 10.04 15.28 3.00
CA ASN A 5 9.55 16.18 1.96
C ASN A 5 8.52 15.46 1.06
N ILE A 6 7.34 16.06 0.90
CA ILE A 6 6.20 15.50 0.14
C ILE A 6 6.64 15.09 -1.28
N ALA A 7 7.46 15.91 -1.95
CA ALA A 7 7.97 15.61 -3.29
C ALA A 7 8.83 14.33 -3.37
N ARG A 8 9.67 14.07 -2.35
CA ARG A 8 10.47 12.84 -2.29
C ARG A 8 9.60 11.61 -2.05
N ARG A 9 8.56 11.74 -1.22
CA ARG A 9 7.61 10.66 -0.97
C ARG A 9 6.83 10.28 -2.22
N LEU A 10 6.39 11.26 -3.01
CA LEU A 10 5.67 11.02 -4.27
C LEU A 10 6.55 10.28 -5.30
N LEU A 11 7.79 10.75 -5.53
CA LEU A 11 8.72 10.09 -6.47
C LEU A 11 8.99 8.62 -6.08
N THR A 12 9.18 8.34 -4.79
CA THR A 12 9.39 6.97 -4.31
C THR A 12 8.15 6.08 -4.50
N LEU A 13 6.95 6.64 -4.38
CA LEU A 13 5.68 5.91 -4.57
C LEU A 13 5.41 5.62 -6.05
N ASP A 14 5.74 6.54 -6.95
CA ASP A 14 5.59 6.37 -8.40
C ASP A 14 6.50 5.25 -8.94
N GLN A 15 7.68 5.09 -8.33
CA GLN A 15 8.65 4.06 -8.69
C GLN A 15 8.44 2.72 -7.95
N ALA A 16 7.45 2.64 -7.06
CA ALA A 16 7.25 1.46 -6.25
C ALA A 16 6.69 0.28 -7.06
N ALA A 17 7.14 -0.93 -6.74
CA ALA A 17 6.64 -2.16 -7.36
C ALA A 17 5.30 -2.58 -6.74
N TRP A 18 4.22 -1.95 -7.21
CA TRP A 18 2.85 -2.21 -6.73
C TRP A 18 2.35 -3.60 -7.10
N ARG A 19 1.78 -4.30 -6.11
CA ARG A 19 1.15 -5.62 -6.29
C ARG A 19 -0.33 -5.53 -5.96
N LYS A 20 -1.17 -5.83 -6.95
CA LYS A 20 -2.63 -5.95 -6.78
C LYS A 20 -3.00 -7.33 -6.24
N SER A 21 -4.00 -7.37 -5.37
CA SER A 21 -4.59 -8.62 -4.88
C SER A 21 -5.25 -9.44 -6.01
N ILE A 22 -4.97 -10.75 -6.05
CA ILE A 22 -5.65 -11.70 -6.96
C ILE A 22 -7.12 -11.92 -6.60
N ARG A 23 -7.57 -11.53 -5.39
CA ARG A 23 -8.98 -11.59 -4.98
C ARG A 23 -9.77 -10.39 -5.47
N SER A 24 -9.10 -9.38 -6.04
CA SER A 24 -9.73 -8.17 -6.57
C SER A 24 -10.16 -8.29 -8.04
N SER A 25 -9.90 -9.42 -8.70
CA SER A 25 -10.19 -9.63 -10.13
C SER A 25 -11.50 -10.38 -10.42
N SER A 26 -12.18 -10.99 -9.43
CA SER A 26 -13.28 -11.94 -9.66
C SER A 26 -14.69 -11.44 -9.32
N SER A 27 -14.88 -10.19 -8.91
CA SER A 27 -16.21 -9.63 -8.65
C SER A 27 -16.27 -8.20 -9.17
N GLY A 28 -17.21 -7.95 -10.09
CA GLY A 28 -17.25 -6.80 -11.01
C GLY A 28 -17.35 -5.39 -10.42
N ASN A 29 -17.07 -5.19 -9.13
CA ASN A 29 -16.89 -3.88 -8.48
C ASN A 29 -15.87 -3.90 -7.32
N GLY A 30 -15.02 -4.92 -7.24
CA GLY A 30 -14.20 -5.29 -6.08
C GLY A 30 -13.48 -4.15 -5.35
N ASN A 31 -13.38 -4.30 -4.03
CA ASN A 31 -12.57 -3.45 -3.14
C ASN A 31 -11.08 -3.70 -3.47
N CYS A 32 -10.58 -3.01 -4.49
CA CYS A 32 -9.27 -3.26 -5.07
C CYS A 32 -8.17 -2.57 -4.25
N VAL A 33 -7.30 -3.37 -3.64
CA VAL A 33 -6.14 -2.90 -2.87
C VAL A 33 -4.84 -3.28 -3.57
N GLU A 34 -3.87 -2.36 -3.55
CA GLU A 34 -2.48 -2.63 -3.93
C GLU A 34 -1.54 -2.33 -2.77
N ALA A 35 -0.49 -3.13 -2.66
CA ALA A 35 0.58 -2.90 -1.70
C ALA A 35 1.95 -2.92 -2.38
N ALA A 36 2.89 -2.11 -1.88
CA ALA A 36 4.27 -2.08 -2.31
C ALA A 36 5.22 -2.02 -1.11
N SER A 37 6.28 -2.81 -1.12
CA SER A 37 7.36 -2.70 -0.14
C SER A 37 8.33 -1.60 -0.57
N ILE A 38 8.56 -0.61 0.28
CA ILE A 38 9.39 0.56 -0.02
C ILE A 38 10.31 0.83 1.18
N SER A 39 11.60 0.56 1.02
CA SER A 39 12.62 0.78 2.06
C SER A 39 12.25 0.20 3.42
N THR A 40 11.73 0.97 4.38
CA THR A 40 11.33 0.53 5.74
C THR A 40 9.82 0.36 5.93
N VAL A 41 9.01 0.75 4.94
CA VAL A 41 7.55 0.77 5.02
C VAL A 41 6.90 -0.13 3.97
N VAL A 42 5.64 -0.46 4.23
CA VAL A 42 4.70 -0.97 3.24
C VAL A 42 3.70 0.13 2.92
N ALA A 43 3.64 0.50 1.64
CA ALA A 43 2.69 1.46 1.10
C ALA A 43 1.43 0.71 0.63
N ILE A 44 0.26 1.26 0.93
CA ILE A 44 -1.05 0.68 0.63
C ILE A 44 -1.92 1.76 -0.01
N ARG A 45 -2.59 1.43 -1.12
CA ARG A 45 -3.52 2.32 -1.81
C ARG A 45 -4.69 1.58 -2.42
N ASP A 46 -5.73 2.35 -2.76
CA ASP A 46 -6.83 1.89 -3.60
C ASP A 46 -6.37 1.83 -5.07
N SER A 47 -6.54 0.67 -5.72
CA SER A 47 -6.12 0.49 -7.12
C SER A 47 -6.88 1.38 -8.10
N LYS A 48 -8.11 1.78 -7.78
CA LYS A 48 -8.98 2.59 -8.65
C LYS A 48 -8.51 4.05 -8.69
N LEU A 49 -7.73 4.46 -7.71
CA LEU A 49 -7.27 5.84 -7.52
C LEU A 49 -5.76 5.97 -7.76
N ALA A 50 -5.14 4.92 -8.33
CA ALA A 50 -3.71 4.85 -8.60
C ALA A 50 -3.19 5.96 -9.55
N ALA A 51 -4.04 6.48 -10.44
CA ALA A 51 -3.70 7.57 -11.37
C ALA A 51 -4.06 8.97 -10.82
N THR A 52 -4.72 9.05 -9.66
CA THR A 52 -5.16 10.32 -9.09
C THR A 52 -4.03 11.00 -8.33
N VAL A 53 -3.60 12.15 -8.83
CA VAL A 53 -2.53 12.95 -8.22
C VAL A 53 -2.91 13.35 -6.80
N GLY A 54 -2.01 13.13 -5.85
CA GLY A 54 -2.21 13.50 -4.45
C GLY A 54 -3.17 12.60 -3.69
N PHE A 55 -3.64 11.50 -4.27
CA PHE A 55 -4.49 10.55 -3.55
C PHE A 55 -3.71 9.89 -2.40
N PRO A 56 -4.31 9.76 -1.20
CA PRO A 56 -3.62 9.25 -0.03
C PRO A 56 -3.10 7.82 -0.21
N VAL A 57 -1.86 7.64 0.24
CA VAL A 57 -1.23 6.34 0.42
C VAL A 57 -0.99 6.14 1.91
N LEU A 58 -1.54 5.06 2.44
CA LEU A 58 -1.25 4.64 3.81
C LEU A 58 0.13 3.99 3.83
N THR A 59 0.99 4.41 4.75
CA THR A 59 2.31 3.81 4.95
C THR A 59 2.35 3.21 6.34
N VAL A 60 2.73 1.94 6.42
CA VAL A 60 2.84 1.17 7.67
C VAL A 60 4.28 0.70 7.79
N ASP A 61 4.86 0.75 8.97
CA ASP A 61 6.20 0.21 9.19
C ASP A 61 6.21 -1.31 8.94
N ARG A 62 7.33 -1.84 8.45
CA ARG A 62 7.42 -3.26 8.08
C ARG A 62 7.16 -4.22 9.25
N GLU A 63 7.57 -3.83 10.44
CA GLU A 63 7.34 -4.61 11.66
C GLU A 63 5.84 -4.71 11.96
N ASP A 64 5.15 -3.56 12.01
CA ASP A 64 3.70 -3.50 12.21
C ASP A 64 2.92 -4.24 11.12
N TRP A 65 3.35 -4.13 9.87
CA TRP A 65 2.75 -4.88 8.75
C TRP A 65 2.87 -6.40 8.95
N THR A 66 4.03 -6.86 9.44
CA THR A 66 4.26 -8.29 9.72
C THR A 66 3.40 -8.75 10.90
N GLY A 67 3.29 -7.95 11.95
CA GLY A 67 2.39 -8.18 13.08
C GLY A 67 0.93 -8.29 12.62
N PHE A 68 0.46 -7.31 11.85
CA PHE A 68 -0.89 -7.30 11.28
C PHE A 68 -1.19 -8.57 10.47
N LEU A 69 -0.31 -8.95 9.55
CA LEU A 69 -0.50 -10.16 8.72
C LEU A 69 -0.52 -11.44 9.56
N THR A 70 0.30 -11.50 10.61
CA THR A 70 0.34 -12.64 11.53
C THR A 70 -0.99 -12.75 12.27
N THR A 71 -1.46 -11.65 12.84
CA THR A 71 -2.75 -11.59 13.54
C THR A 71 -3.90 -12.00 12.61
N VAL A 72 -4.05 -11.36 11.44
CA VAL A 72 -5.15 -11.66 10.51
C VAL A 72 -5.15 -13.12 10.06
N ARG A 73 -3.98 -13.75 9.88
CA ARG A 73 -3.88 -15.17 9.52
C ARG A 73 -4.35 -16.09 10.64
N THR A 74 -4.04 -15.74 11.89
CA THR A 74 -4.40 -16.59 13.05
C THR A 74 -5.86 -16.45 13.48
N THR A 75 -6.50 -15.34 13.13
CA THR A 75 -7.92 -15.07 13.47
C THR A 75 -8.89 -15.42 12.34
N ALA A 76 -8.40 -15.93 11.21
CA ALA A 76 -9.18 -16.37 10.05
C ALA A 76 -9.27 -17.90 9.99
#